data_AF-A0A7C9DL22-F1
#
_entry.id   AF-A0A7C9DL22-F1
#
_cell.length_a   1.000
_cell.length_b   1.000
_cell.length_c   1.000
_cell.angle_alpha   90.00
_cell.angle_beta   90.00
_cell.angle_gamma   90.00
#
_symmetry.space_group_name_H-M   'P 1'
#
loop_
_entity.id
_entity.type
_entity.pdbx_description
1 polymer ?
#
loop_
_entity_poly.entity_id
_entity_poly.type
_entity_poly.pdbx_seq_one_letter_code
_entity_poly.pdbx_strand_id
1 'polypeptide(L)'
;LHAVPGTGMWECVDFYPVSTTSKNGLDTSAYGPGIKHLLKASLDDEKVDYYALGKYNASTEKWVPDNPDLDVGLGLKLDYGKYYASKTFYDPVKGRRILWGWVGETDSEYADLLKGW
;
A
#
# COMPACT_ATOMS: atom_id res chain seq x y z
N LEU A 1 -12.76 0.34 -12.00
CA LEU A 1 -12.10 0.19 -10.69
C LEU A 1 -11.41 -1.16 -10.66
N HIS A 2 -10.14 -1.23 -10.24
CA HIS A 2 -9.41 -2.50 -10.11
C HIS A 2 -9.90 -3.27 -8.89
N ALA A 3 -9.99 -4.60 -9.00
CA ALA A 3 -10.39 -5.48 -7.90
C ALA A 3 -9.85 -6.89 -8.16
N VAL A 4 -9.56 -7.63 -7.09
CA VAL A 4 -9.12 -9.02 -7.14
C VAL A 4 -10.20 -9.89 -6.50
N PRO A 5 -10.80 -10.87 -7.23
CA PRO A 5 -11.83 -11.73 -6.65
C PRO A 5 -11.32 -12.53 -5.45
N GLY A 6 -12.15 -12.65 -4.41
CA GLY A 6 -11.85 -13.47 -3.23
C GLY A 6 -11.03 -12.78 -2.14
N THR A 7 -10.70 -11.49 -2.26
CA THR A 7 -9.91 -10.74 -1.26
C THR A 7 -10.75 -9.98 -0.23
N GLY A 8 -12.07 -10.12 -0.26
CA GLY A 8 -12.96 -9.42 0.67
C GLY A 8 -12.90 -7.88 0.54
N MET A 9 -13.14 -7.19 1.66
CA MET A 9 -13.14 -5.72 1.74
C MET A 9 -11.71 -5.17 1.70
N TRP A 10 -11.50 -4.15 0.86
CA TRP A 10 -10.27 -3.37 0.80
C TRP A 10 -10.40 -2.11 1.66
N GLU A 11 -9.68 -2.07 2.77
CA GLU A 11 -9.51 -0.88 3.61
C GLU A 11 -8.27 -0.08 3.19
N CYS A 12 -8.22 1.18 3.61
CA CYS A 12 -7.04 2.05 3.55
C CYS A 12 -6.24 2.00 2.23
N VAL A 13 -6.93 1.91 1.09
CA VAL A 13 -6.31 1.85 -0.23
C VAL A 13 -5.32 3.01 -0.39
N ASP A 14 -4.13 2.71 -0.92
CA ASP A 14 -3.10 3.68 -1.25
C ASP A 14 -2.58 3.45 -2.66
N PHE A 15 -2.31 4.55 -3.37
CA PHE A 15 -1.94 4.53 -4.78
C PHE A 15 -0.95 5.65 -5.08
N TYR A 16 0.25 5.28 -5.51
CA TYR A 16 1.31 6.27 -5.74
C TYR A 16 2.36 5.84 -6.76
N PRO A 17 3.02 6.81 -7.41
CA PRO A 17 4.09 6.54 -8.36
C PRO A 17 5.42 6.23 -7.67
N VAL A 18 6.22 5.38 -8.32
CA VAL A 18 7.61 5.06 -7.95
C VAL A 18 8.51 5.16 -9.17
N SER A 19 9.73 5.68 -8.99
CA SER A 19 10.71 5.76 -10.07
C SER A 19 11.37 4.41 -10.31
N THR A 20 11.60 4.07 -11.58
CA THR A 20 12.42 2.89 -11.96
C THR A 20 13.87 3.25 -12.23
N THR A 21 14.24 4.52 -12.14
CA THR A 21 15.57 5.05 -12.51
C THR A 21 16.24 5.83 -11.38
N SER A 22 15.51 6.20 -10.34
CA SER A 22 15.99 6.98 -9.19
C SER A 22 15.54 6.37 -7.87
N LYS A 23 16.26 6.69 -6.79
CA LYS A 23 15.90 6.32 -5.42
C LYS A 23 14.98 7.34 -4.74
N ASN A 24 14.74 8.48 -5.36
CA ASN A 24 13.90 9.53 -4.80
C ASN A 24 12.41 9.13 -4.86
N GLY A 25 11.66 9.59 -3.86
CA GLY A 25 10.21 9.57 -3.92
C GLY A 25 9.70 10.49 -5.03
N LEU A 26 8.48 10.21 -5.48
CA LEU A 26 7.79 11.03 -6.47
C LEU A 26 6.56 11.67 -5.82
N ASP A 27 6.26 12.89 -6.27
CA ASP A 27 4.96 13.51 -6.04
C ASP A 27 3.83 12.58 -6.51
N THR A 28 2.71 12.57 -5.79
CA THR A 28 1.62 11.62 -6.06
C THR A 28 1.00 11.79 -7.46
N SER A 29 1.11 12.98 -8.07
CA SER A 29 0.63 13.26 -9.42
C SER A 29 1.67 12.95 -10.52
N ALA A 30 2.88 12.49 -10.18
CA ALA A 30 3.91 12.21 -11.16
C ALA A 30 3.54 11.04 -12.08
N TYR A 31 3.71 11.24 -13.40
CA TYR A 31 3.36 10.27 -14.43
C TYR A 31 4.31 10.38 -15.62
N GLY A 32 4.53 9.26 -16.33
CA GLY A 32 5.31 9.23 -17.56
C GLY A 32 6.32 8.09 -17.65
N PRO A 33 7.26 8.16 -18.61
CA PRO A 33 8.31 7.15 -18.76
C PRO A 33 9.18 7.03 -17.50
N GLY A 34 9.62 5.81 -17.20
CA GLY A 34 10.46 5.54 -16.02
C GLY A 34 9.71 5.58 -14.69
N ILE A 35 8.37 5.55 -14.71
CA ILE A 35 7.50 5.52 -13.53
C ILE A 35 6.63 4.27 -13.58
N LYS A 36 6.50 3.59 -12.44
CA LYS A 36 5.45 2.61 -12.16
C LYS A 36 4.51 3.14 -11.08
N HIS A 37 3.36 2.51 -10.92
CA HIS A 37 2.42 2.82 -9.85
C HIS A 37 2.24 1.62 -8.95
N LEU A 38 2.38 1.86 -7.65
CA LEU A 38 2.09 0.88 -6.61
C LEU A 38 0.61 1.04 -6.21
N LEU A 39 -0.10 -0.08 -6.14
CA LEU A 39 -1.43 -0.17 -5.56
C LEU A 39 -1.34 -1.01 -4.30
N LYS A 40 -1.86 -0.50 -3.19
CA LYS A 40 -1.87 -1.14 -1.88
C LYS A 40 -3.29 -1.17 -1.33
N ALA A 41 -3.63 -2.25 -0.64
CA ALA A 41 -4.84 -2.34 0.16
C ALA A 41 -4.55 -3.05 1.49
N SER A 42 -5.27 -2.63 2.53
CA SER A 42 -5.39 -3.35 3.79
C SER A 42 -6.56 -4.31 3.67
N LEU A 43 -6.33 -5.62 3.70
CA LEU A 43 -7.43 -6.59 3.61
C LEU A 43 -8.07 -6.77 4.98
N ASP A 44 -9.37 -6.51 5.07
CA ASP A 44 -10.15 -6.51 6.33
C ASP A 44 -10.11 -7.88 7.01
N ASP A 45 -10.37 -8.93 6.24
CA ASP A 45 -10.49 -10.31 6.73
C ASP A 45 -9.18 -10.86 7.30
N GLU A 46 -8.04 -10.49 6.69
CA GLU A 46 -6.72 -11.01 7.07
C GLU A 46 -5.97 -10.09 8.04
N LYS A 47 -6.36 -8.82 8.12
CA LYS A 47 -5.60 -7.77 8.81
C LYS A 47 -4.15 -7.66 8.33
N VAL A 48 -3.96 -7.76 7.02
CA VAL A 48 -2.66 -7.66 6.33
C VAL A 48 -2.68 -6.59 5.24
N ASP A 49 -1.58 -5.87 5.11
CA ASP A 49 -1.36 -4.90 4.05
C ASP A 49 -0.61 -5.52 2.86
N TYR A 50 -1.30 -5.68 1.73
CA TYR A 50 -0.72 -6.18 0.48
C TYR A 50 -0.47 -5.05 -0.50
N TYR A 51 0.54 -5.21 -1.34
CA TYR A 51 0.80 -4.31 -2.46
C TYR A 51 1.23 -5.05 -3.71
N ALA A 52 1.02 -4.39 -4.85
CA ALA A 52 1.53 -4.83 -6.14
C ALA A 52 2.03 -3.63 -6.94
N LEU A 53 3.02 -3.88 -7.81
CA LEU A 53 3.50 -2.92 -8.78
C LEU A 53 2.79 -3.12 -10.11
N GLY A 54 2.55 -2.02 -10.81
CA GLY A 54 1.89 -2.05 -12.10
C GLY A 54 2.03 -0.75 -12.88
N LYS A 55 1.26 -0.67 -13.95
CA LYS A 55 1.17 0.51 -14.81
C LYS A 55 -0.21 1.12 -14.69
N TYR A 56 -0.24 2.42 -14.44
CA TYR A 56 -1.44 3.22 -14.54
C TYR A 56 -1.55 3.81 -15.93
N ASN A 57 -2.76 3.87 -16.47
CA ASN A 57 -3.08 4.62 -17.68
C ASN A 57 -4.13 5.68 -17.34
N ALA A 58 -3.69 6.94 -17.29
CA ALA A 58 -4.54 8.07 -16.93
C ALA A 58 -5.70 8.32 -17.92
N SER A 59 -5.59 7.92 -19.20
CA SER A 59 -6.68 8.14 -20.17
C SER A 59 -7.81 7.12 -20.04
N THR A 60 -7.52 5.94 -19.49
CA THR A 60 -8.52 4.87 -19.28
C THR A 60 -8.87 4.68 -17.81
N GLU A 61 -8.17 5.40 -16.92
CA GLU A 61 -8.27 5.29 -15.46
C GLU A 61 -8.09 3.84 -14.96
N LYS A 62 -7.23 3.08 -15.64
CA LYS A 62 -6.96 1.68 -15.32
C LYS A 62 -5.54 1.51 -14.82
N TRP A 63 -5.42 0.76 -13.74
CA TRP A 63 -4.16 0.19 -13.29
C TRP A 63 -4.13 -1.29 -13.66
N VAL A 64 -2.97 -1.77 -14.08
CA VAL A 64 -2.75 -3.17 -14.46
C VAL A 64 -1.51 -3.68 -13.73
N PRO A 65 -1.59 -4.79 -12.97
CA PRO A 65 -0.45 -5.36 -12.27
C PRO A 65 0.63 -5.81 -13.26
N ASP A 66 1.89 -5.71 -12.86
CA ASP A 66 3.00 -6.28 -13.64
C ASP A 66 2.96 -7.82 -13.65
N ASN A 67 2.53 -8.43 -12.54
CA ASN A 67 2.35 -9.86 -12.41
C ASN A 67 0.97 -10.15 -11.80
N PRO A 68 -0.01 -10.63 -12.59
CA PRO A 68 -1.34 -10.97 -12.09
C PRO A 68 -1.36 -12.04 -10.99
N ASP A 69 -0.37 -12.94 -10.95
CA ASP A 69 -0.28 -13.98 -9.91
C ASP A 69 0.17 -13.42 -8.55
N LEU A 70 0.68 -12.19 -8.53
CA LEU A 70 1.12 -11.46 -7.33
C LEU A 70 0.37 -10.13 -7.18
N ASP A 71 -0.88 -10.07 -7.63
CA ASP A 71 -1.75 -8.89 -7.47
C ASP A 71 -2.04 -8.61 -5.98
N VAL A 72 -2.66 -7.46 -5.71
CA VAL A 72 -3.03 -7.02 -4.36
C VAL A 72 -3.90 -8.07 -3.68
N GLY A 73 -3.43 -8.58 -2.55
CA GLY A 73 -4.07 -9.66 -1.79
C GLY A 73 -3.55 -11.06 -2.08
N LEU A 74 -2.75 -11.25 -3.13
CA LEU A 74 -2.22 -12.57 -3.52
C LEU A 74 -0.72 -12.69 -3.31
N GLY A 75 0.01 -11.59 -3.41
CA GLY A 75 1.47 -11.59 -3.45
C GLY A 75 2.12 -10.96 -2.23
N LEU A 76 2.74 -9.79 -2.47
CA LEU A 76 3.68 -9.18 -1.54
C LEU A 76 2.96 -8.43 -0.42
N LYS A 77 3.52 -8.53 0.78
CA LYS A 77 3.10 -7.80 1.98
C LYS A 77 4.08 -6.68 2.26
N LEU A 78 3.60 -5.56 2.80
CA LEU A 78 4.50 -4.48 3.26
C LEU A 78 5.35 -4.94 4.44
N ASP A 79 4.75 -5.71 5.34
CA ASP A 79 5.38 -6.31 6.51
C ASP A 79 4.76 -7.69 6.75
N TYR A 80 5.54 -8.63 7.29
CA TYR A 80 5.13 -10.02 7.52
C TYR A 80 4.78 -10.32 8.98
N GLY A 81 4.79 -9.30 9.84
CA GLY A 81 4.38 -9.34 11.25
C GLY A 81 3.08 -8.57 11.50
N LYS A 82 3.01 -7.89 12.67
CA LYS A 82 1.86 -7.09 13.09
C LYS A 82 1.97 -5.68 12.49
N TYR A 83 1.26 -5.44 11.40
CA TYR A 83 1.33 -4.17 10.69
C TYR A 83 0.07 -4.00 9.83
N TYR A 84 -0.62 -2.87 9.98
CA TYR A 84 -1.90 -2.67 9.32
C TYR A 84 -2.20 -1.20 9.01
N ALA A 85 -3.23 -0.97 8.18
CA ALA A 85 -3.79 0.35 7.86
C ALA A 85 -2.75 1.38 7.37
N SER A 86 -1.69 0.91 6.70
CA SER A 86 -0.60 1.78 6.29
C SER A 86 -0.97 2.78 5.20
N LYS A 87 -0.27 3.90 5.20
CA LYS A 87 -0.49 5.04 4.29
C LYS A 87 0.81 5.78 4.04
N THR A 88 0.99 6.19 2.79
CA THR A 88 2.15 6.98 2.39
C THR A 88 1.82 8.45 2.21
N PHE A 89 2.86 9.28 2.31
CA PHE A 89 2.86 10.63 1.76
C PHE A 89 4.23 10.96 1.16
N TYR A 90 4.27 11.93 0.26
CA TYR A 90 5.50 12.46 -0.31
C TYR A 90 6.04 13.60 0.56
N ASP A 91 7.30 13.50 0.96
CA ASP A 91 8.08 14.53 1.65
C ASP A 91 8.88 15.33 0.60
N PRO A 92 8.40 16.52 0.18
CA PRO A 92 9.05 17.32 -0.85
C PRO A 92 10.36 17.95 -0.36
N VAL A 93 10.56 18.09 0.95
CA VAL A 93 11.77 18.70 1.51
C VAL A 93 12.97 17.79 1.32
N LYS A 94 12.77 16.47 1.44
CA LYS A 94 13.83 15.46 1.27
C LYS A 94 13.70 14.61 0.00
N GLY A 95 12.69 14.86 -0.83
CA GLY A 95 12.47 14.13 -2.08
C GLY A 95 12.25 12.63 -1.85
N ARG A 96 11.46 12.25 -0.84
CA ARG A 96 11.26 10.84 -0.44
C ARG A 96 9.80 10.53 -0.15
N ARG A 97 9.41 9.26 -0.26
CA ARG A 97 8.10 8.78 0.19
C ARG A 97 8.24 8.19 1.58
N ILE A 98 7.35 8.59 2.49
CA ILE A 98 7.32 8.11 3.87
C ILE A 98 6.09 7.21 4.01
N LEU A 99 6.27 6.05 4.63
CA LEU A 99 5.23 5.06 4.91
C LEU A 99 4.96 5.06 6.42
N TRP A 100 3.71 5.30 6.81
CA TRP A 100 3.20 5.08 8.16
C TRP A 100 2.39 3.80 8.19
N GLY A 101 2.43 3.06 9.30
CA GLY A 101 1.53 1.94 9.54
C GLY A 101 1.24 1.80 11.02
N TRP A 102 0.08 1.23 11.31
CA TRP A 102 -0.38 0.95 12.66
C TRP A 102 0.06 -0.44 13.08
N VAL A 103 0.65 -0.52 14.27
CA VAL A 103 0.98 -1.78 14.94
C VAL A 103 0.05 -1.85 16.15
N GLY A 104 -1.01 -2.66 16.03
CA GLY A 104 -1.89 -2.92 17.16
C GLY A 104 -1.20 -3.79 18.21
N GLU A 105 -1.61 -3.66 19.47
CA GLU A 105 -1.08 -4.44 20.57
C GLU A 105 -1.27 -5.96 20.35
N THR A 106 -0.43 -6.74 21.02
CA THR A 106 -0.44 -8.21 20.96
C THR A 106 -0.65 -8.86 22.32
N ASP A 107 -0.85 -8.08 23.37
CA ASP A 107 -1.34 -8.53 24.67
C ASP A 107 -2.87 -8.61 24.69
N SER A 108 -3.47 -8.79 25.87
CA SER A 108 -4.92 -8.88 26.01
C SER A 108 -5.56 -7.49 26.13
N GLU A 109 -6.80 -7.34 25.65
CA GLU A 109 -7.61 -6.12 25.84
C GLU A 109 -7.72 -5.68 27.32
N TYR A 110 -7.72 -6.62 28.25
CA TYR A 110 -7.68 -6.30 29.69
C TYR A 110 -6.41 -5.53 30.09
N ALA A 111 -5.26 -5.87 29.49
CA ALA A 111 -4.01 -5.18 29.72
C ALA A 111 -4.03 -3.78 29.11
N ASP A 112 -4.67 -3.59 27.95
CA ASP A 112 -4.91 -2.27 27.35
C ASP A 112 -5.70 -1.37 28.31
N LEU A 113 -6.78 -1.87 28.90
CA LEU A 113 -7.57 -1.13 29.88
C LEU A 113 -6.78 -0.78 31.15
N LEU A 114 -5.86 -1.65 31.58
CA LEU A 114 -5.03 -1.39 32.75
C LEU A 114 -3.92 -0.38 32.47
N LYS A 115 -3.28 -0.42 31.30
CA LYS A 115 -2.19 0.50 30.92
C LYS A 115 -2.70 1.85 30.40
N GLY A 116 -3.94 1.89 29.91
CA GLY A 116 -4.66 3.12 29.53
C GLY A 116 -4.36 3.64 28.12
N TRP A 117 -3.79 2.80 27.25
CA TRP A 117 -3.50 3.10 25.85
C TRP A 117 -3.44 1.82 25.02
#